data_AF-A0A178D1H7-F1
#
_entry.id   AF-A0A178D1H7-F1
#
_cell.length_a   1.000
_cell.length_b   1.000
_cell.length_c   1.000
_cell.angle_alpha   90.00
_cell.angle_beta   90.00
_cell.angle_gamma   90.00
#
_symmetry.space_group_name_H-M   'P 1'
#
loop_
_entity.id
_entity.type
_entity.pdbx_description
1 polymer ?
#
loop_
_entity_poly.entity_id
_entity_poly.type
_entity_poly.pdbx_seq_one_letter_code
_entity_poly.pdbx_strand_id
1 'polypeptide(L)'
;MDENQVSEGSHPPNGIPLTDSVAVDLNGAMTGIVNGGIDGVMNGPTFVTPVAVMESSSGYQQVPHAPFGDMALAMNGMQPEMFGMQPQQPISADEIALYDRQIRLWGMQVQEKIRRANVLLIGMKGLGSEIAKNLVLAGVGVLTILDHEIVTEEDLGTQFFVQEAQVGQNRAQAALAELQKLNPRVEVYTDPHAAVTKDPEYFQNFDITIATGLIMDVLGTINMACRMYGRKFYAADTHGMYGYVFADLIIHDFVIERQERNKPTKVGDMETSTKCVTAVESKKENGKTMELITYQETYSPIQLANLSPLPARVRNTRRSRTKVTPLLSCLRALFDFQGQMGGRLPAHNRADLELFTRLANQKHLELSLPLESLRSDFLRAFLQNLGSEISPVVAFLGGSLAQDVINVLGQKEQPLQNWLLFDGEEFTATQFSIHPINDDAMEMITTNGAVMVPEGAPLDGTVQVA
;
A
#
# COMPACT_ATOMS: atom_id res chain seq x y z
N MET A 1 64.35 6.21 -19.54
CA MET A 1 63.59 5.11 -20.18
C MET A 1 62.11 5.47 -20.08
N ASP A 2 61.68 6.61 -20.64
CA ASP A 2 61.70 7.05 -22.06
C ASP A 2 60.45 6.49 -22.75
N GLU A 3 59.45 7.35 -22.98
CA GLU A 3 59.19 7.97 -24.30
C GLU A 3 58.79 6.95 -25.38
N ASN A 4 57.54 7.00 -25.86
CA ASN A 4 57.27 7.85 -27.03
C ASN A 4 55.78 8.03 -27.36
N GLN A 5 55.51 9.12 -28.08
CA GLN A 5 54.26 9.41 -28.79
C GLN A 5 54.25 8.69 -30.16
N VAL A 6 53.13 8.71 -30.88
CA VAL A 6 52.99 9.24 -32.27
C VAL A 6 51.56 9.01 -32.79
N SER A 7 51.17 9.79 -33.78
CA SER A 7 49.81 10.14 -34.21
C SER A 7 49.47 9.70 -35.64
N GLU A 8 48.23 10.02 -36.08
CA GLU A 8 47.72 10.04 -37.48
C GLU A 8 47.53 8.66 -38.17
N GLY A 9 46.54 8.43 -39.03
CA GLY A 9 45.37 9.23 -39.43
C GLY A 9 44.73 8.67 -40.73
N SER A 10 43.41 8.82 -40.95
CA SER A 10 42.76 8.87 -42.30
C SER A 10 41.22 8.87 -42.26
N HIS A 11 40.62 9.67 -43.15
CA HIS A 11 39.21 9.81 -43.54
C HIS A 11 39.21 10.15 -45.05
N PRO A 12 38.06 10.21 -45.77
CA PRO A 12 36.88 9.34 -45.83
C PRO A 12 36.75 8.82 -47.30
N PRO A 13 35.61 8.74 -48.07
CA PRO A 13 34.31 9.48 -48.09
C PRO A 13 33.10 8.54 -47.82
N ASN A 14 31.80 8.86 -48.00
CA ASN A 14 30.99 10.00 -48.50
C ASN A 14 29.96 10.42 -47.40
N GLY A 15 28.92 11.26 -47.53
CA GLY A 15 28.18 11.93 -48.62
C GLY A 15 26.70 11.42 -48.63
N ILE A 16 25.77 11.92 -47.79
CA ILE A 16 24.96 13.18 -47.91
C ILE A 16 23.94 13.09 -49.07
N PRO A 17 22.62 13.39 -48.91
CA PRO A 17 22.05 14.55 -48.18
C PRO A 17 20.82 14.36 -47.27
N LEU A 18 20.50 15.47 -46.58
CA LEU A 18 19.25 15.80 -45.89
C LEU A 18 18.29 16.57 -46.82
N THR A 19 16.99 16.29 -46.74
CA THR A 19 15.81 17.13 -47.03
C THR A 19 14.60 16.45 -46.34
N ASP A 20 13.49 17.09 -45.92
CA ASP A 20 13.09 18.50 -45.90
C ASP A 20 12.22 18.78 -44.66
N SER A 21 12.08 20.06 -44.30
CA SER A 21 11.13 20.55 -43.29
C SER A 21 9.76 20.88 -43.91
N VAL A 22 8.66 20.44 -43.29
CA VAL A 22 7.32 21.03 -43.52
C VAL A 22 6.63 21.27 -42.17
N ALA A 23 5.88 22.36 -42.10
CA ALA A 23 5.42 22.99 -40.85
C ALA A 23 4.06 22.47 -40.33
N VAL A 24 3.76 22.91 -39.11
CA VAL A 24 2.48 22.80 -38.40
C VAL A 24 1.34 23.45 -39.19
N ASP A 25 0.13 22.90 -39.07
CA ASP A 25 -1.08 23.69 -39.22
C ASP A 25 -2.01 23.50 -38.01
N LEU A 26 -2.64 24.58 -37.58
CA LEU A 26 -3.43 24.70 -36.35
C LEU A 26 -4.62 25.61 -36.64
N ASN A 27 -5.84 25.05 -36.63
CA ASN A 27 -7.11 25.64 -36.17
C ASN A 27 -8.33 24.99 -36.86
N GLY A 28 -9.40 24.76 -36.10
CA GLY A 28 -10.66 24.22 -36.64
C GLY A 28 -11.66 23.88 -35.53
N ALA A 29 -12.32 24.89 -34.98
CA ALA A 29 -13.31 24.73 -33.92
C ALA A 29 -14.75 25.00 -34.40
N MET A 30 -15.72 24.53 -33.59
CA MET A 30 -17.13 24.95 -33.51
C MET A 30 -18.20 24.39 -34.47
N THR A 31 -19.39 24.21 -33.86
CA THR A 31 -20.74 23.82 -34.35
C THR A 31 -20.99 22.30 -34.47
N GLY A 32 -21.98 21.65 -33.84
CA GLY A 32 -23.04 22.08 -32.91
C GLY A 32 -24.38 22.37 -33.62
N ILE A 33 -25.40 21.49 -33.49
CA ILE A 33 -26.85 21.79 -33.77
C ILE A 33 -27.84 20.65 -33.34
N VAL A 34 -28.80 21.05 -32.49
CA VAL A 34 -30.16 20.56 -32.10
C VAL A 34 -30.56 19.14 -31.65
N ASN A 35 -31.41 19.18 -30.60
CA ASN A 35 -32.44 18.22 -30.16
C ASN A 35 -33.50 17.86 -31.23
N GLY A 36 -34.18 16.74 -31.02
CA GLY A 36 -35.52 16.48 -31.56
C GLY A 36 -36.17 15.23 -30.94
N GLY A 37 -37.05 15.42 -29.95
CA GLY A 37 -37.98 14.38 -29.48
C GLY A 37 -39.42 14.71 -29.90
N ILE A 38 -40.29 13.69 -29.97
CA ILE A 38 -41.77 13.78 -29.99
C ILE A 38 -42.35 12.38 -29.65
N ASP A 39 -43.53 12.38 -29.03
CA ASP A 39 -44.24 11.23 -28.45
C ASP A 39 -44.80 10.18 -29.42
N GLY A 40 -45.19 9.01 -28.89
CA GLY A 40 -45.98 8.00 -29.61
C GLY A 40 -46.42 6.81 -28.75
N VAL A 41 -47.65 6.84 -28.23
CA VAL A 41 -48.32 5.73 -27.50
C VAL A 41 -49.12 4.86 -28.49
N MET A 42 -49.11 3.51 -28.37
CA MET A 42 -50.30 2.62 -28.49
C MET A 42 -50.00 1.10 -28.40
N ASN A 43 -51.03 0.36 -27.95
CA ASN A 43 -51.05 -1.04 -27.46
C ASN A 43 -50.95 -2.21 -28.48
N GLY A 44 -50.35 -3.34 -28.03
CA GLY A 44 -50.82 -4.73 -28.21
C GLY A 44 -50.76 -5.41 -29.61
N PRO A 45 -50.92 -6.76 -29.73
CA PRO A 45 -51.47 -7.71 -28.74
C PRO A 45 -50.68 -9.04 -28.51
N THR A 46 -51.30 -9.91 -27.69
CA THR A 46 -50.89 -11.25 -27.20
C THR A 46 -50.69 -12.38 -28.22
N PHE A 47 -49.88 -13.40 -27.87
CA PHE A 47 -50.04 -14.78 -28.36
C PHE A 47 -49.82 -15.84 -27.26
N VAL A 48 -50.40 -17.04 -27.46
CA VAL A 48 -50.68 -18.08 -26.45
C VAL A 48 -49.89 -19.38 -26.72
N THR A 49 -49.66 -20.18 -25.68
CA THR A 49 -48.99 -21.50 -25.72
C THR A 49 -49.79 -22.59 -26.45
N PRO A 50 -49.16 -23.76 -26.71
CA PRO A 50 -49.58 -24.92 -25.92
C PRO A 50 -48.44 -25.85 -25.43
N VAL A 51 -48.78 -26.68 -24.44
CA VAL A 51 -47.93 -27.71 -23.81
C VAL A 51 -48.25 -29.08 -24.40
N ALA A 52 -47.26 -29.99 -24.43
CA ALA A 52 -47.48 -31.42 -24.62
C ALA A 52 -46.97 -32.21 -23.39
N VAL A 53 -47.78 -33.16 -22.92
CA VAL A 53 -47.48 -34.04 -21.77
C VAL A 53 -47.47 -35.49 -22.24
N MET A 54 -46.50 -36.28 -21.81
CA MET A 54 -46.56 -37.74 -21.85
C MET A 54 -45.88 -38.31 -20.60
N GLU A 55 -46.64 -39.05 -19.81
CA GLU A 55 -46.14 -39.81 -18.66
C GLU A 55 -45.71 -41.22 -19.08
N SER A 56 -44.69 -41.78 -18.43
CA SER A 56 -44.68 -43.20 -18.08
C SER A 56 -43.84 -43.43 -16.83
N SER A 57 -44.23 -44.46 -16.07
CA SER A 57 -43.85 -44.66 -14.67
C SER A 57 -42.85 -45.80 -14.47
N SER A 58 -41.97 -45.67 -13.47
CA SER A 58 -41.81 -46.72 -12.44
C SER A 58 -40.79 -46.37 -11.34
N GLY A 59 -41.29 -46.26 -10.10
CA GLY A 59 -40.63 -46.79 -8.90
C GLY A 59 -39.41 -46.08 -8.30
N TYR A 60 -39.63 -45.23 -7.28
CA TYR A 60 -38.92 -45.28 -5.99
C TYR A 60 -39.80 -44.64 -4.89
N GLN A 61 -39.50 -44.91 -3.62
CA GLN A 61 -40.37 -44.61 -2.47
C GLN A 61 -40.57 -43.11 -2.19
N GLN A 62 -41.78 -42.73 -1.77
CA GLN A 62 -42.07 -41.38 -1.26
C GLN A 62 -41.39 -41.13 0.08
N VAL A 63 -40.80 -39.94 0.21
CA VAL A 63 -40.27 -39.34 1.45
C VAL A 63 -40.85 -37.92 1.50
N PRO A 64 -41.34 -37.41 2.65
CA PRO A 64 -42.31 -36.29 2.66
C PRO A 64 -41.73 -34.94 2.21
N HIS A 65 -42.60 -34.11 1.61
CA HIS A 65 -42.31 -32.73 1.23
C HIS A 65 -41.84 -31.88 2.41
N ALA A 66 -40.66 -31.26 2.26
CA ALA A 66 -40.34 -30.00 2.90
C ALA A 66 -40.70 -28.84 1.96
N PRO A 67 -41.19 -27.69 2.46
CA PRO A 67 -41.60 -26.57 1.62
C PRO A 67 -40.39 -25.84 1.00
N PHE A 68 -40.60 -25.24 -0.18
CA PHE A 68 -39.64 -24.32 -0.78
C PHE A 68 -39.51 -23.05 0.08
N GLY A 69 -38.40 -22.95 0.80
CA GLY A 69 -37.94 -21.76 1.49
C GLY A 69 -36.41 -21.77 1.50
N ASP A 70 -35.81 -20.59 1.34
CA ASP A 70 -34.38 -20.31 1.52
C ASP A 70 -33.37 -21.13 0.68
N MET A 71 -33.20 -20.72 -0.57
CA MET A 71 -31.85 -20.66 -1.16
C MET A 71 -31.50 -19.20 -1.46
N ALA A 72 -30.90 -18.53 -0.47
CA ALA A 72 -30.17 -17.30 -0.72
C ALA A 72 -28.90 -17.64 -1.52
N LEU A 73 -28.67 -16.92 -2.63
CA LEU A 73 -27.45 -17.05 -3.42
C LEU A 73 -26.27 -16.52 -2.60
N ALA A 74 -25.23 -17.33 -2.43
CA ALA A 74 -24.03 -16.93 -1.71
C ALA A 74 -23.22 -15.90 -2.52
N MET A 75 -23.33 -14.63 -2.14
CA MET A 75 -22.36 -13.61 -2.54
C MET A 75 -21.26 -13.49 -1.47
N ASN A 76 -20.03 -13.22 -1.90
CA ASN A 76 -18.89 -12.80 -1.09
C ASN A 76 -18.26 -13.77 -0.07
N GLY A 77 -18.42 -15.09 -0.23
CA GLY A 77 -17.38 -16.07 0.16
C GLY A 77 -16.94 -16.18 1.64
N MET A 78 -17.55 -15.41 2.55
CA MET A 78 -17.30 -15.41 3.99
C MET A 78 -18.63 -15.45 4.72
N GLN A 79 -18.78 -16.38 5.66
CA GLN A 79 -19.93 -16.40 6.56
C GLN A 79 -19.74 -15.31 7.63
N PRO A 80 -20.75 -14.45 7.90
CA PRO A 80 -20.63 -13.35 8.86
C PRO A 80 -20.31 -13.77 10.31
N GLU A 81 -20.43 -15.05 10.64
CA GLU A 81 -20.28 -15.60 11.99
C GLU A 81 -18.81 -15.90 12.38
N MET A 82 -17.86 -15.76 11.46
CA MET A 82 -16.44 -16.07 11.70
C MET A 82 -15.69 -15.07 12.60
N PHE A 83 -16.21 -13.86 12.84
CA PHE A 83 -15.52 -12.81 13.61
C PHE A 83 -16.07 -12.62 15.04
N GLY A 84 -16.54 -13.71 15.65
CA GLY A 84 -16.81 -13.73 17.09
C GLY A 84 -15.52 -13.72 17.91
N MET A 85 -14.89 -12.53 18.09
CA MET A 85 -13.76 -12.37 19.02
C MET A 85 -14.17 -12.90 20.40
N GLN A 86 -13.57 -14.03 20.80
CA GLN A 86 -13.85 -14.62 22.11
C GLN A 86 -13.41 -13.63 23.20
N PRO A 87 -14.15 -13.54 24.34
CA PRO A 87 -13.77 -12.68 25.44
C PRO A 87 -12.39 -13.10 25.98
N GLN A 88 -11.36 -12.32 25.64
CA GLN A 88 -9.97 -12.73 25.84
C GLN A 88 -9.65 -12.87 27.34
N GLN A 89 -9.03 -14.00 27.68
CA GLN A 89 -8.43 -14.21 28.99
C GLN A 89 -7.18 -13.32 29.15
N PRO A 90 -6.87 -12.88 30.39
CA PRO A 90 -5.63 -12.16 30.68
C PRO A 90 -4.42 -12.99 30.22
N ILE A 91 -3.35 -12.30 29.81
CA ILE A 91 -2.16 -12.92 29.24
C ILE A 91 -1.59 -13.95 30.23
N SER A 92 -1.53 -15.20 29.80
CA SER A 92 -1.15 -16.33 30.64
C SER A 92 0.33 -16.26 31.05
N ALA A 93 0.70 -16.93 32.14
CA ALA A 93 2.09 -16.98 32.59
C ALA A 93 3.04 -17.52 31.50
N ASP A 94 2.59 -18.48 30.71
CA ASP A 94 3.34 -19.06 29.59
C ASP A 94 3.52 -18.09 28.42
N GLU A 95 2.54 -17.22 28.16
CA GLU A 95 2.66 -16.14 27.18
C GLU A 95 3.58 -15.02 27.67
N ILE A 96 3.49 -14.65 28.96
CA ILE A 96 4.43 -13.70 29.56
C ILE A 96 5.86 -14.24 29.47
N ALA A 97 6.07 -15.54 29.68
CA ALA A 97 7.38 -16.17 29.53
C ALA A 97 7.86 -16.22 28.08
N LEU A 98 6.98 -16.50 27.11
CA LEU A 98 7.31 -16.49 25.68
C LEU A 98 7.71 -15.09 25.19
N TYR A 99 6.92 -14.09 25.56
CA TYR A 99 7.10 -12.70 25.11
C TYR A 99 7.97 -11.87 26.05
N ASP A 100 8.57 -12.44 27.11
CA ASP A 100 9.35 -11.71 28.14
C ASP A 100 10.35 -10.69 27.53
N ARG A 101 11.07 -11.08 26.46
CA ARG A 101 12.00 -10.18 25.77
C ARG A 101 11.30 -9.02 25.05
N GLN A 102 10.15 -9.26 24.42
CA GLN A 102 9.35 -8.23 23.74
C GLN A 102 8.67 -7.30 24.77
N ILE A 103 8.12 -7.88 25.83
CA ILE A 103 7.49 -7.17 26.96
C ILE A 103 8.51 -6.27 27.69
N ARG A 104 9.76 -6.72 27.88
CA ARG A 104 10.82 -5.87 28.44
C ARG A 104 11.18 -4.69 27.54
N LEU A 105 11.04 -4.85 26.23
CA LEU A 105 11.37 -3.82 25.26
C LEU A 105 10.27 -2.76 25.20
N TRP A 106 9.00 -3.14 25.00
CA TRP A 106 7.90 -2.18 24.72
C TRP A 106 6.84 -2.08 25.83
N GLY A 107 6.87 -2.98 26.82
CA GLY A 107 5.97 -3.00 27.97
C GLY A 107 4.69 -3.80 27.75
N MET A 108 4.10 -4.29 28.85
CA MET A 108 2.95 -5.21 28.84
C MET A 108 1.74 -4.67 28.07
N GLN A 109 1.43 -3.37 28.23
CA GLN A 109 0.32 -2.70 27.54
C GLN A 109 0.47 -2.71 26.01
N VAL A 110 1.71 -2.67 25.50
CA VAL A 110 1.97 -2.73 24.05
C VAL A 110 1.75 -4.15 23.55
N GLN A 111 2.25 -5.16 24.26
CA GLN A 111 1.98 -6.56 23.92
C GLN A 111 0.47 -6.87 23.90
N GLU A 112 -0.31 -6.30 24.82
CA GLU A 112 -1.76 -6.47 24.83
C GLU A 112 -2.47 -5.81 23.63
N LYS A 113 -1.99 -4.65 23.15
CA LYS A 113 -2.48 -4.05 21.89
C LYS A 113 -2.15 -4.95 20.69
N ILE A 114 -0.92 -5.47 20.63
CA ILE A 114 -0.47 -6.36 19.56
C ILE A 114 -1.34 -7.62 19.51
N ARG A 115 -1.57 -8.27 20.66
CA ARG A 115 -2.40 -9.50 20.79
C ARG A 115 -3.90 -9.31 20.52
N ARG A 116 -4.35 -8.07 20.29
CA ARG A 116 -5.72 -7.73 19.90
C ARG A 116 -5.84 -7.28 18.44
N ALA A 117 -4.72 -6.98 17.77
CA ALA A 117 -4.71 -6.46 16.42
C ALA A 117 -5.17 -7.51 15.40
N ASN A 118 -6.07 -7.11 14.49
CA ASN A 118 -6.41 -7.88 13.29
C ASN A 118 -5.70 -7.25 12.08
N VAL A 119 -4.82 -8.02 11.42
CA VAL A 119 -4.00 -7.55 10.30
C VAL A 119 -4.37 -8.30 9.02
N LEU A 120 -4.62 -7.56 7.93
CA LEU A 120 -4.69 -8.10 6.57
C LEU A 120 -3.34 -7.95 5.89
N LEU A 121 -2.82 -9.06 5.36
CA LEU A 121 -1.66 -9.08 4.46
C LEU A 121 -2.10 -9.53 3.07
N ILE A 122 -1.81 -8.73 2.05
CA ILE A 122 -2.16 -9.00 0.66
C ILE A 122 -0.88 -9.31 -0.12
N GLY A 123 -0.87 -10.45 -0.81
CA GLY A 123 0.30 -11.02 -1.47
C GLY A 123 1.18 -11.83 -0.52
N MET A 124 1.50 -13.06 -0.90
CA MET A 124 2.22 -14.04 -0.08
C MET A 124 3.46 -14.61 -0.81
N LYS A 125 4.18 -13.73 -1.52
CA LYS A 125 5.53 -14.03 -2.04
C LYS A 125 6.59 -13.96 -0.92
N GLY A 126 7.87 -13.80 -1.24
CA GLY A 126 8.95 -13.66 -0.27
C GLY A 126 8.78 -12.45 0.64
N LEU A 127 8.45 -11.27 0.10
CA LEU A 127 8.23 -10.06 0.91
C LEU A 127 7.08 -10.27 1.91
N GLY A 128 5.94 -10.81 1.44
CA GLY A 128 4.81 -11.19 2.29
C GLY A 128 5.19 -12.20 3.37
N SER A 129 6.00 -13.20 3.03
CA SER A 129 6.48 -14.23 3.97
C SER A 129 7.33 -13.63 5.10
N GLU A 130 8.23 -12.69 4.79
CA GLU A 130 9.01 -12.00 5.82
C GLU A 130 8.12 -11.15 6.75
N ILE A 131 7.14 -10.42 6.19
CA ILE A 131 6.19 -9.64 6.99
C ILE A 131 5.38 -10.58 7.91
N ALA A 132 4.76 -11.62 7.34
CA ALA A 132 3.95 -12.60 8.06
C ALA A 132 4.73 -13.29 9.18
N LYS A 133 5.95 -13.77 8.90
CA LYS A 133 6.85 -14.36 9.90
C LYS A 133 7.04 -13.43 11.11
N ASN A 134 7.41 -12.17 10.86
CA ASN A 134 7.73 -11.23 11.93
C ASN A 134 6.48 -10.83 12.73
N LEU A 135 5.32 -10.65 12.09
CA LEU A 135 4.05 -10.38 12.79
C LEU A 135 3.57 -11.56 13.64
N VAL A 136 3.64 -12.79 13.11
CA VAL A 136 3.25 -14.00 13.86
C VAL A 136 4.17 -14.25 15.06
N LEU A 137 5.49 -14.02 14.91
CA LEU A 137 6.45 -14.10 16.02
C LEU A 137 6.31 -12.96 17.05
N ALA A 138 5.81 -11.79 16.65
CA ALA A 138 5.44 -10.71 17.56
C ALA A 138 4.12 -10.99 18.32
N GLY A 139 3.33 -11.96 17.86
CA GLY A 139 2.08 -12.36 18.51
C GLY A 139 0.92 -11.41 18.25
N VAL A 140 0.75 -10.94 16.99
CA VAL A 140 -0.50 -10.30 16.57
C VAL A 140 -1.71 -11.19 16.86
N GLY A 141 -2.89 -10.62 17.13
CA GLY A 141 -4.08 -11.42 17.45
C GLY A 141 -4.52 -12.30 16.28
N VAL A 142 -4.76 -11.66 15.13
CA VAL A 142 -5.23 -12.31 13.91
C VAL A 142 -4.41 -11.83 12.71
N LEU A 143 -4.02 -12.76 11.83
CA LEU A 143 -3.41 -12.48 10.53
C LEU A 143 -4.24 -13.13 9.42
N THR A 144 -4.88 -12.34 8.57
CA THR A 144 -5.54 -12.83 7.36
C THR A 144 -4.65 -12.60 6.14
N ILE A 145 -4.41 -13.64 5.36
CA ILE A 145 -3.56 -13.61 4.17
C ILE A 145 -4.43 -13.71 2.92
N LEU A 146 -4.42 -12.66 2.11
CA LEU A 146 -5.18 -12.55 0.86
C LEU A 146 -4.21 -12.69 -0.33
N ASP A 147 -4.20 -13.86 -0.96
CA ASP A 147 -3.45 -14.08 -2.20
C ASP A 147 -4.20 -15.07 -3.09
N HIS A 148 -4.34 -14.73 -4.37
CA HIS A 148 -5.02 -15.51 -5.38
C HIS A 148 -4.08 -16.30 -6.29
N GLU A 149 -2.79 -15.95 -6.28
CA GLU A 149 -1.81 -16.60 -7.14
C GLU A 149 -1.41 -17.98 -6.63
N ILE A 150 -0.85 -18.77 -7.54
CA ILE A 150 -0.31 -20.10 -7.26
C ILE A 150 1.20 -20.01 -6.98
N VAL A 151 1.69 -20.94 -6.18
CA VAL A 151 3.13 -21.16 -5.97
C VAL A 151 3.77 -21.58 -7.28
N THR A 152 4.78 -20.83 -7.71
CA THR A 152 5.64 -21.12 -8.87
C THR A 152 7.03 -21.57 -8.40
N GLU A 153 7.88 -22.03 -9.32
CA GLU A 153 9.28 -22.35 -9.00
C GLU A 153 10.10 -21.13 -8.55
N GLU A 154 9.77 -19.93 -9.03
CA GLU A 154 10.44 -18.68 -8.63
C GLU A 154 10.19 -18.35 -7.16
N ASP A 155 8.98 -18.62 -6.67
CA ASP A 155 8.59 -18.34 -5.29
C ASP A 155 9.44 -19.15 -4.29
N LEU A 156 9.90 -20.35 -4.66
CA LEU A 156 10.76 -21.19 -3.82
C LEU A 156 12.10 -20.52 -3.45
N GLY A 157 12.54 -19.50 -4.21
CA GLY A 157 13.78 -18.77 -3.95
C GLY A 157 13.70 -17.78 -2.78
N THR A 158 12.50 -17.34 -2.40
CA THR A 158 12.30 -16.29 -1.37
C THR A 158 11.16 -16.59 -0.38
N GLN A 159 10.14 -17.35 -0.80
CA GLN A 159 8.96 -17.73 -0.01
C GLN A 159 9.26 -18.98 0.85
N PHE A 160 10.04 -18.84 1.92
CA PHE A 160 10.53 -19.95 2.76
C PHE A 160 9.45 -20.75 3.54
N PHE A 161 8.16 -20.48 3.34
CA PHE A 161 7.05 -21.28 3.89
C PHE A 161 6.52 -22.35 2.95
N VAL A 162 6.97 -22.38 1.68
CA VAL A 162 6.56 -23.37 0.68
C VAL A 162 7.75 -24.20 0.22
N GLN A 163 7.48 -25.40 -0.27
CA GLN A 163 8.47 -26.33 -0.81
C GLN A 163 8.02 -26.75 -2.22
N GLU A 164 8.88 -27.49 -2.93
CA GLU A 164 8.58 -27.99 -4.29
C GLU A 164 7.25 -28.78 -4.37
N ALA A 165 6.87 -29.47 -3.29
CA ALA A 165 5.59 -30.20 -3.17
C ALA A 165 4.33 -29.30 -3.17
N GLN A 166 4.48 -27.99 -2.96
CA GLN A 166 3.38 -27.01 -2.97
C GLN A 166 3.26 -26.25 -4.30
N VAL A 167 4.16 -26.45 -5.28
CA VAL A 167 4.07 -25.82 -6.60
C VAL A 167 2.72 -26.14 -7.25
N GLY A 168 2.05 -25.12 -7.77
CA GLY A 168 0.69 -25.20 -8.32
C GLY A 168 -0.46 -25.10 -7.30
N GLN A 169 -0.19 -25.09 -6.00
CA GLN A 169 -1.17 -24.77 -4.95
C GLN A 169 -1.28 -23.25 -4.76
N ASN A 170 -2.38 -22.76 -4.17
CA ASN A 170 -2.52 -21.33 -3.84
C ASN A 170 -1.48 -20.89 -2.78
N ARG A 171 -0.81 -19.74 -2.98
CA ARG A 171 0.29 -19.29 -2.11
C ARG A 171 -0.10 -19.11 -0.64
N ALA A 172 -1.25 -18.48 -0.37
CA ALA A 172 -1.72 -18.24 0.99
C ALA A 172 -2.02 -19.55 1.72
N GLN A 173 -2.77 -20.44 1.06
CA GLN A 173 -3.12 -21.77 1.59
C GLN A 173 -1.90 -22.65 1.83
N ALA A 174 -0.92 -22.63 0.91
CA ALA A 174 0.30 -23.42 1.00
C ALA A 174 1.18 -23.01 2.19
N ALA A 175 1.25 -21.71 2.52
CA ALA A 175 2.08 -21.19 3.61
C ALA A 175 1.45 -21.35 5.01
N LEU A 176 0.12 -21.54 5.10
CA LEU A 176 -0.65 -21.54 6.35
C LEU A 176 -0.09 -22.53 7.39
N ALA A 177 0.23 -23.76 6.97
CA ALA A 177 0.67 -24.82 7.87
C ALA A 177 2.04 -24.53 8.52
N GLU A 178 2.97 -23.90 7.82
CA GLU A 178 4.27 -23.53 8.38
C GLU A 178 4.20 -22.25 9.21
N LEU A 179 3.38 -21.28 8.81
CA LEU A 179 3.10 -20.06 9.60
C LEU A 179 2.51 -20.40 10.98
N GLN A 180 1.49 -21.27 11.03
CA GLN A 180 0.82 -21.63 12.29
C GLN A 180 1.78 -22.31 13.30
N LYS A 181 2.83 -23.00 12.81
CA LYS A 181 3.87 -23.61 13.66
C LYS A 181 4.76 -22.57 14.35
N LEU A 182 4.94 -21.38 13.78
CA LEU A 182 5.76 -20.33 14.39
C LEU A 182 5.16 -19.84 15.70
N ASN A 183 3.84 -19.69 15.75
CA ASN A 183 3.12 -19.27 16.96
C ASN A 183 1.67 -19.78 16.95
N PRO A 184 1.38 -20.92 17.63
CA PRO A 184 0.03 -21.49 17.69
C PRO A 184 -1.04 -20.61 18.37
N ARG A 185 -0.67 -19.44 18.91
CA ARG A 185 -1.57 -18.49 19.58
C ARG A 185 -2.08 -17.37 18.66
N VAL A 186 -1.52 -17.24 17.47
CA VAL A 186 -2.03 -16.31 16.43
C VAL A 186 -3.06 -17.06 15.61
N GLU A 187 -4.21 -16.46 15.38
CA GLU A 187 -5.19 -17.00 14.43
C GLU A 187 -4.77 -16.61 13.01
N VAL A 188 -4.45 -17.59 12.17
CA VAL A 188 -4.05 -17.34 10.78
C VAL A 188 -5.16 -17.83 9.84
N TYR A 189 -5.66 -16.93 8.98
CA TYR A 189 -6.69 -17.20 7.98
C TYR A 189 -6.17 -16.94 6.56
N THR A 190 -6.77 -17.59 5.57
CA THR A 190 -6.38 -17.45 4.15
C THR A 190 -7.61 -17.18 3.28
N ASP A 191 -7.49 -16.21 2.38
CA ASP A 191 -8.50 -15.85 1.39
C ASP A 191 -7.90 -16.00 -0.02
N PRO A 192 -8.34 -16.98 -0.83
CA PRO A 192 -7.73 -17.30 -2.12
C PRO A 192 -8.21 -16.41 -3.29
N HIS A 193 -8.88 -15.29 -3.01
CA HIS A 193 -9.43 -14.40 -4.04
C HIS A 193 -8.56 -13.17 -4.28
N ALA A 194 -8.72 -12.52 -5.43
CA ALA A 194 -7.92 -11.34 -5.78
C ALA A 194 -8.37 -10.12 -4.97
N ALA A 195 -7.42 -9.26 -4.58
CA ALA A 195 -7.75 -8.06 -3.80
C ALA A 195 -8.64 -7.06 -4.56
N VAL A 196 -8.56 -7.05 -5.90
CA VAL A 196 -9.41 -6.21 -6.77
C VAL A 196 -10.88 -6.64 -6.78
N THR A 197 -11.22 -7.86 -6.32
CA THR A 197 -12.61 -8.34 -6.23
C THR A 197 -13.21 -8.18 -4.83
N LYS A 198 -12.61 -7.36 -3.96
CA LYS A 198 -13.09 -7.10 -2.60
C LYS A 198 -13.79 -5.74 -2.53
N ASP A 199 -15.02 -5.75 -2.05
CA ASP A 199 -15.77 -4.52 -1.77
C ASP A 199 -15.09 -3.71 -0.65
N PRO A 200 -15.22 -2.36 -0.61
CA PRO A 200 -14.59 -1.52 0.40
C PRO A 200 -14.87 -1.98 1.85
N GLU A 201 -16.08 -2.49 2.10
CA GLU A 201 -16.56 -3.03 3.37
C GLU A 201 -15.69 -4.19 3.90
N TYR A 202 -14.97 -4.90 3.03
CA TYR A 202 -14.05 -5.96 3.44
C TYR A 202 -12.93 -5.43 4.35
N PHE A 203 -12.38 -4.26 3.99
CA PHE A 203 -11.22 -3.68 4.65
C PHE A 203 -11.55 -3.11 6.04
N GLN A 204 -12.83 -2.86 6.34
CA GLN A 204 -13.27 -2.34 7.65
C GLN A 204 -12.95 -3.29 8.82
N ASN A 205 -12.76 -4.58 8.55
CA ASN A 205 -12.56 -5.62 9.57
C ASN A 205 -11.15 -5.63 10.16
N PHE A 206 -10.19 -4.98 9.51
CA PHE A 206 -8.77 -5.04 9.84
C PHE A 206 -8.29 -3.71 10.41
N ASP A 207 -7.50 -3.73 11.48
CA ASP A 207 -6.92 -2.52 12.07
C ASP A 207 -5.81 -1.94 11.18
N ILE A 208 -5.09 -2.83 10.50
CA ILE A 208 -3.99 -2.54 9.58
C ILE A 208 -4.13 -3.44 8.34
N THR A 209 -4.11 -2.84 7.16
CA THR A 209 -3.97 -3.54 5.86
C THR A 209 -2.59 -3.30 5.29
N ILE A 210 -1.91 -4.37 4.87
CA ILE A 210 -0.58 -4.36 4.25
C ILE A 210 -0.71 -4.96 2.86
N ALA A 211 -0.46 -4.16 1.82
CA ALA A 211 -0.52 -4.61 0.43
C ALA A 211 0.86 -4.78 -0.19
N THR A 212 1.16 -5.95 -0.77
CA THR A 212 2.43 -6.21 -1.45
C THR A 212 2.25 -6.57 -2.92
N GLY A 213 3.17 -6.11 -3.79
CA GLY A 213 3.23 -6.50 -5.21
C GLY A 213 2.05 -6.06 -6.08
N LEU A 214 1.24 -5.08 -5.65
CA LEU A 214 0.06 -4.60 -6.41
C LEU A 214 0.36 -3.33 -7.20
N ILE A 215 -0.35 -3.15 -8.32
CA ILE A 215 -0.27 -1.94 -9.14
C ILE A 215 -0.87 -0.71 -8.42
N MET A 216 -0.38 0.49 -8.76
CA MET A 216 -0.77 1.76 -8.12
C MET A 216 -2.29 2.00 -8.07
N ASP A 217 -3.04 1.64 -9.10
CA ASP A 217 -4.49 1.84 -9.12
C ASP A 217 -5.21 0.99 -8.06
N VAL A 218 -4.78 -0.26 -7.88
CA VAL A 218 -5.31 -1.19 -6.88
C VAL A 218 -4.86 -0.78 -5.48
N LEU A 219 -3.58 -0.45 -5.29
CA LEU A 219 -3.07 0.13 -4.04
C LEU A 219 -3.87 1.37 -3.63
N GLY A 220 -4.14 2.25 -4.60
CA GLY A 220 -4.91 3.47 -4.40
C GLY A 220 -6.37 3.24 -4.03
N THR A 221 -7.00 2.21 -4.60
CA THR A 221 -8.37 1.81 -4.27
C THR A 221 -8.44 1.25 -2.85
N ILE A 222 -7.52 0.34 -2.48
CA ILE A 222 -7.44 -0.26 -1.15
C ILE A 222 -7.12 0.80 -0.09
N ASN A 223 -6.17 1.71 -0.36
CA ASN A 223 -5.81 2.79 0.55
C ASN A 223 -7.03 3.70 0.83
N MET A 224 -7.78 4.08 -0.20
CA MET A 224 -8.99 4.90 -0.03
C MET A 224 -10.09 4.15 0.74
N ALA A 225 -10.30 2.86 0.46
CA ALA A 225 -11.24 2.03 1.23
C ALA A 225 -10.83 1.94 2.71
N CYS A 226 -9.55 1.70 3.01
CA CYS A 226 -9.04 1.71 4.38
C CYS A 226 -9.31 3.08 5.05
N ARG A 227 -9.05 4.18 4.34
CA ARG A 227 -9.25 5.54 4.84
C ARG A 227 -10.72 5.85 5.16
N MET A 228 -11.66 5.40 4.32
CA MET A 228 -13.11 5.54 4.55
C MET A 228 -13.58 4.89 5.86
N TYR A 229 -12.94 3.79 6.28
CA TYR A 229 -13.27 3.06 7.51
C TYR A 229 -12.31 3.36 8.69
N GLY A 230 -11.47 4.39 8.59
CA GLY A 230 -10.52 4.75 9.64
C GLY A 230 -9.42 3.70 9.89
N ARG A 231 -9.11 2.87 8.89
CA ARG A 231 -8.14 1.77 8.97
C ARG A 231 -6.79 2.16 8.39
N LYS A 232 -5.71 1.71 9.01
CA LYS A 232 -4.33 2.06 8.63
C LYS A 232 -3.90 1.22 7.42
N PHE A 233 -3.10 1.82 6.55
CA PHE A 233 -2.67 1.19 5.30
C PHE A 233 -1.16 1.24 5.12
N TYR A 234 -0.61 0.16 4.59
CA TYR A 234 0.76 0.07 4.08
C TYR A 234 0.77 -0.51 2.67
N ALA A 235 1.69 -0.04 1.84
CA ALA A 235 2.04 -0.67 0.57
C ALA A 235 3.55 -0.97 0.55
N ALA A 236 3.98 -2.09 -0.03
CA ALA A 236 5.39 -2.39 -0.19
C ALA A 236 5.66 -3.25 -1.42
N ASP A 237 6.85 -3.15 -1.99
CA ASP A 237 7.25 -4.03 -3.09
C ASP A 237 8.77 -4.17 -3.19
N THR A 238 9.21 -5.22 -3.87
CA THR A 238 10.61 -5.53 -4.16
C THR A 238 10.82 -5.76 -5.64
N HIS A 239 11.87 -5.14 -6.17
CA HIS A 239 12.34 -5.26 -7.54
C HIS A 239 13.85 -5.50 -7.47
N GLY A 240 14.21 -6.76 -7.29
CA GLY A 240 15.58 -7.24 -7.20
C GLY A 240 16.36 -6.59 -6.06
N MET A 241 17.37 -5.80 -6.39
CA MET A 241 18.17 -5.02 -5.44
C MET A 241 17.43 -3.79 -4.86
N TYR A 242 16.28 -3.40 -5.41
CA TYR A 242 15.52 -2.22 -4.99
C TYR A 242 14.20 -2.60 -4.32
N GLY A 243 13.62 -1.68 -3.55
CA GLY A 243 12.26 -1.82 -3.08
C GLY A 243 11.77 -0.61 -2.30
N TYR A 244 10.52 -0.66 -1.85
CA TYR A 244 9.91 0.41 -1.08
C TYR A 244 8.95 -0.10 -0.01
N VAL A 245 8.73 0.76 0.99
CA VAL A 245 7.55 0.72 1.87
C VAL A 245 6.91 2.10 1.84
N PHE A 246 5.58 2.13 1.80
CA PHE A 246 4.74 3.30 1.93
C PHE A 246 3.77 3.10 3.10
N ALA A 247 3.55 4.14 3.89
CA ALA A 247 2.60 4.16 5.00
C ALA A 247 1.56 5.29 4.84
N ASP A 248 0.28 4.97 5.05
CA ASP A 248 -0.80 5.93 5.30
C ASP A 248 -1.55 5.52 6.57
N LEU A 249 -1.24 6.19 7.68
CA LEU A 249 -1.86 5.95 8.98
C LEU A 249 -3.04 6.89 9.25
N ILE A 250 -3.49 7.65 8.24
CA ILE A 250 -4.52 8.71 8.33
C ILE A 250 -4.10 9.85 9.27
N ILE A 251 -4.30 9.67 10.57
CA ILE A 251 -3.84 10.50 11.67
C ILE A 251 -3.36 9.53 12.76
N HIS A 252 -2.10 9.65 13.18
CA HIS A 252 -1.51 8.76 14.15
C HIS A 252 -0.92 9.51 15.35
N ASP A 253 -1.42 9.19 16.53
CA ASP A 253 -0.87 9.67 17.80
C ASP A 253 0.16 8.68 18.37
N PHE A 254 1.34 9.18 18.73
CA PHE A 254 2.40 8.42 19.40
C PHE A 254 3.11 9.25 20.48
N VAL A 255 3.65 8.58 21.48
CA VAL A 255 4.32 9.22 22.62
C VAL A 255 5.83 8.97 22.56
N ILE A 256 6.62 10.04 22.65
CA ILE A 256 8.09 9.96 22.83
C ILE A 256 8.45 10.42 24.23
N GLU A 257 9.20 9.58 24.95
CA GLU A 257 9.89 9.96 26.18
C GLU A 257 11.30 10.50 25.86
N ARG A 258 11.62 11.73 26.30
CA ARG A 258 12.94 12.35 26.11
C ARG A 258 13.38 13.17 27.32
N GLN A 259 14.67 13.44 27.45
CA GLN A 259 15.16 14.41 28.45
C GLN A 259 14.70 15.82 28.06
N GLU A 260 14.32 16.61 29.08
CA GLU A 260 13.87 18.00 28.95
C GLU A 260 14.88 18.85 28.16
N ARG A 261 14.39 19.59 27.15
CA ARG A 261 15.22 20.46 26.30
C ARG A 261 15.33 21.87 26.89
N ASN A 262 16.47 22.53 26.64
CA ASN A 262 16.69 23.94 26.99
C ASN A 262 15.62 24.91 26.42
N LYS A 263 14.95 24.54 25.31
CA LYS A 263 13.72 25.17 24.85
C LYS A 263 12.57 24.21 25.20
N PRO A 264 11.66 24.58 26.12
CA PRO A 264 10.55 23.71 26.52
C PRO A 264 9.60 23.50 25.35
N THR A 265 9.08 22.27 25.25
CA THR A 265 8.10 21.88 24.23
C THR A 265 6.71 22.40 24.63
N LYS A 266 5.94 22.98 23.71
CA LYS A 266 4.57 23.44 23.97
C LYS A 266 3.54 22.67 23.17
N VAL A 267 2.33 22.53 23.73
CA VAL A 267 1.16 22.06 22.99
C VAL A 267 0.86 23.06 21.85
N GLY A 268 0.65 22.54 20.65
CA GLY A 268 0.53 23.31 19.40
C GLY A 268 1.86 23.63 18.70
N ASP A 269 3.02 23.23 19.23
CA ASP A 269 4.28 23.34 18.49
C ASP A 269 4.27 22.36 17.29
N MET A 270 4.44 22.89 16.07
CA MET A 270 4.65 22.09 14.86
C MET A 270 6.15 21.76 14.71
N GLU A 271 6.52 20.47 14.75
CA GLU A 271 7.90 20.02 14.47
C GLU A 271 8.15 19.85 12.96
N THR A 272 7.12 19.51 12.19
CA THR A 272 7.10 19.45 10.72
C THR A 272 5.75 19.98 10.22
N SER A 273 5.54 20.06 8.89
CA SER A 273 4.22 20.37 8.30
C SER A 273 3.15 19.31 8.58
N THR A 274 3.53 18.15 9.11
CA THR A 274 2.65 16.98 9.34
C THR A 274 2.57 16.58 10.81
N LYS A 275 3.47 17.10 11.67
CA LYS A 275 3.70 16.66 13.05
C LYS A 275 3.47 17.78 14.05
N CYS A 276 2.40 17.66 14.82
CA CYS A 276 2.00 18.59 15.87
C CYS A 276 2.24 17.99 17.28
N VAL A 277 2.58 18.81 18.26
CA VAL A 277 2.57 18.42 19.68
C VAL A 277 1.17 18.59 20.28
N THR A 278 0.54 17.51 20.71
CA THR A 278 -0.82 17.52 21.28
C THR A 278 -0.84 17.48 22.82
N ALA A 279 0.16 16.87 23.45
CA ALA A 279 0.31 16.89 24.91
C ALA A 279 1.78 16.87 25.33
N VAL A 280 2.08 17.47 26.48
CA VAL A 280 3.41 17.44 27.13
C VAL A 280 3.21 17.20 28.62
N GLU A 281 3.78 16.11 29.11
CA GLU A 281 3.81 15.73 30.52
C GLU A 281 5.26 15.70 31.03
N SER A 282 5.48 16.00 32.31
CA SER A 282 6.82 15.98 32.91
C SER A 282 6.90 14.96 34.04
N LYS A 283 7.78 13.98 33.88
CA LYS A 283 8.05 12.91 34.85
C LYS A 283 9.45 13.10 35.43
N LYS A 284 9.61 12.99 36.75
CA LYS A 284 10.94 12.97 37.39
C LYS A 284 11.36 11.54 37.65
N GLU A 285 12.48 11.14 37.05
CA GLU A 285 13.02 9.79 37.18
C GLU A 285 14.53 9.85 37.39
N ASN A 286 15.03 9.15 38.42
CA ASN A 286 16.44 9.11 38.82
C ASN A 286 17.13 10.49 38.91
N GLY A 287 16.38 11.52 39.37
CA GLY A 287 16.88 12.89 39.54
C GLY A 287 16.94 13.72 38.26
N LYS A 288 16.50 13.18 37.11
CA LYS A 288 16.35 13.93 35.85
C LYS A 288 14.88 14.18 35.54
N THR A 289 14.57 15.31 34.90
CA THR A 289 13.25 15.56 34.31
C THR A 289 13.21 14.93 32.91
N MET A 290 12.23 14.07 32.70
CA MET A 290 11.86 13.51 31.40
C MET A 290 10.57 14.19 30.95
N GLU A 291 10.50 14.60 29.69
CA GLU A 291 9.27 14.99 29.00
C GLU A 291 8.67 13.75 28.32
N LEU A 292 7.42 13.43 28.63
CA LEU A 292 6.56 12.60 27.78
C LEU A 292 5.81 13.53 26.83
N ILE A 293 6.03 13.37 25.53
CA ILE A 293 5.44 14.24 24.51
C ILE A 293 4.58 13.38 23.59
N THR A 294 3.29 13.69 23.55
CA THR A 294 2.38 13.12 22.57
C THR A 294 2.44 13.96 21.31
N TYR A 295 2.76 13.31 20.21
CA TYR A 295 2.73 13.86 18.87
C TYR A 295 1.55 13.30 18.09
N GLN A 296 0.94 14.14 17.27
CA GLN A 296 -0.01 13.76 16.25
C GLN A 296 0.63 13.96 14.88
N GLU A 297 0.60 12.92 14.04
CA GLU A 297 1.21 12.92 12.71
C GLU A 297 0.15 12.61 11.64
N THR A 298 0.01 13.51 10.66
CA THR A 298 -0.97 13.40 9.57
C THR A 298 -0.37 12.77 8.32
N TYR A 299 -1.12 11.88 7.68
CA TYR A 299 -0.69 11.11 6.52
C TYR A 299 -1.54 11.40 5.28
N SER A 300 -0.89 11.37 4.11
CA SER A 300 -1.53 11.59 2.81
C SER A 300 -1.74 10.27 2.07
N PRO A 301 -2.86 10.07 1.33
CA PRO A 301 -3.07 8.87 0.52
C PRO A 301 -2.00 8.66 -0.55
N ILE A 302 -1.78 7.41 -0.96
CA ILE A 302 -0.68 6.99 -1.84
C ILE A 302 -0.69 7.72 -3.18
N GLN A 303 -1.84 7.90 -3.84
CA GLN A 303 -1.91 8.64 -5.11
C GLN A 303 -1.48 10.11 -4.93
N LEU A 304 -1.90 10.73 -3.82
CA LEU A 304 -1.59 12.14 -3.54
C LEU A 304 -0.11 12.31 -3.15
N ALA A 305 0.44 11.39 -2.36
CA ALA A 305 1.87 11.34 -2.05
C ALA A 305 2.73 11.06 -3.31
N ASN A 306 2.23 10.24 -4.24
CA ASN A 306 2.88 9.93 -5.51
C ASN A 306 2.95 11.13 -6.47
N LEU A 307 1.95 12.01 -6.45
CA LEU A 307 1.94 13.26 -7.24
C LEU A 307 2.62 14.44 -6.53
N SER A 308 2.79 14.35 -5.21
CA SER A 308 3.33 15.44 -4.40
C SER A 308 4.85 15.65 -4.58
N PRO A 309 5.36 16.89 -4.40
CA PRO A 309 6.77 17.21 -4.59
C PRO A 309 7.59 16.93 -3.32
N LEU A 310 8.92 16.91 -3.48
CA LEU A 310 9.84 16.66 -2.36
C LEU A 310 9.70 17.69 -1.21
N PRO A 311 10.04 17.30 0.04
CA PRO A 311 10.06 18.21 1.18
C PRO A 311 10.86 19.48 0.90
N ALA A 312 10.44 20.64 1.45
CA ALA A 312 11.18 21.90 1.29
C ALA A 312 12.66 21.76 1.70
N ARG A 313 12.95 21.06 2.81
CA ARG A 313 14.32 20.74 3.26
C ARG A 313 15.18 20.04 2.20
N VAL A 314 14.57 19.26 1.31
CA VAL A 314 15.25 18.56 0.22
C VAL A 314 15.34 19.45 -1.03
N ARG A 315 14.27 20.17 -1.39
CA ARG A 315 14.23 21.05 -2.58
C ARG A 315 15.18 22.24 -2.49
N ASN A 316 15.36 22.83 -1.30
CA ASN A 316 16.00 24.14 -1.11
C ASN A 316 17.47 24.23 -1.56
N THR A 317 18.25 23.14 -1.57
CA THR A 317 19.66 23.18 -1.98
C THR A 317 19.96 22.19 -3.12
N ARG A 318 20.94 22.49 -3.97
CA ARG A 318 21.40 21.52 -4.98
C ARG A 318 21.98 20.27 -4.30
N ARG A 319 22.76 20.45 -3.23
CA ARG A 319 23.43 19.36 -2.47
C ARG A 319 22.46 18.38 -1.80
N SER A 320 21.28 18.83 -1.37
CA SER A 320 20.24 17.95 -0.84
C SER A 320 19.52 17.19 -1.96
N ARG A 321 19.28 17.83 -3.11
CA ARG A 321 18.68 17.17 -4.28
C ARG A 321 19.60 16.11 -4.91
N THR A 322 20.91 16.35 -5.00
CA THR A 322 21.89 15.35 -5.49
C THR A 322 22.05 14.14 -4.55
N LYS A 323 21.43 14.13 -3.37
CA LYS A 323 21.39 12.98 -2.45
C LYS A 323 20.10 12.17 -2.52
N VAL A 324 19.14 12.58 -3.34
CA VAL A 324 17.91 11.82 -3.54
C VAL A 324 18.22 10.68 -4.50
N THR A 325 18.02 9.44 -4.07
CA THR A 325 18.19 8.28 -4.96
C THR A 325 17.29 8.43 -6.19
N PRO A 326 17.80 8.14 -7.41
CA PRO A 326 16.97 8.13 -8.62
C PRO A 326 15.84 7.09 -8.56
N LEU A 327 15.89 6.13 -7.64
CA LEU A 327 14.85 5.13 -7.37
C LEU A 327 13.46 5.76 -7.23
N LEU A 328 13.32 6.90 -6.55
CA LEU A 328 12.01 7.58 -6.45
C LEU A 328 11.45 8.00 -7.82
N SER A 329 12.32 8.44 -8.73
CA SER A 329 11.92 8.82 -10.09
C SER A 329 11.52 7.58 -10.90
N CYS A 330 12.26 6.49 -10.73
CA CYS A 330 12.01 5.22 -11.43
C CYS A 330 10.73 4.51 -10.93
N LEU A 331 10.45 4.51 -9.62
CA LEU A 331 9.21 3.97 -9.06
C LEU A 331 7.99 4.77 -9.53
N ARG A 332 8.05 6.11 -9.49
CA ARG A 332 6.98 6.96 -10.06
C ARG A 332 6.74 6.68 -11.54
N ALA A 333 7.81 6.50 -12.31
CA ALA A 333 7.72 6.16 -13.73
C ALA A 333 7.19 4.74 -13.98
N LEU A 334 7.48 3.79 -13.08
CA LEU A 334 6.93 2.44 -13.15
C LEU A 334 5.43 2.42 -12.91
N PHE A 335 4.94 3.17 -11.91
CA PHE A 335 3.51 3.31 -11.66
C PHE A 335 2.77 3.94 -12.86
N ASP A 336 3.30 5.03 -13.43
CA ASP A 336 2.75 5.64 -14.66
C ASP A 336 2.80 4.67 -15.87
N PHE A 337 3.88 3.87 -16.00
CA PHE A 337 3.99 2.87 -17.07
C PHE A 337 2.95 1.75 -16.91
N GLN A 338 2.78 1.22 -15.68
CA GLN A 338 1.77 0.21 -15.38
C GLN A 338 0.36 0.72 -15.69
N GLY A 339 0.03 1.96 -15.28
CA GLY A 339 -1.26 2.58 -15.62
C GLY A 339 -1.51 2.71 -17.13
N GLN A 340 -0.47 3.06 -17.90
CA GLN A 340 -0.58 3.17 -19.37
C GLN A 340 -0.64 1.82 -20.09
N MET A 341 0.00 0.79 -19.53
CA MET A 341 0.21 -0.51 -20.21
C MET A 341 -0.62 -1.67 -19.61
N GLY A 342 -1.66 -1.36 -18.83
CA GLY A 342 -2.59 -2.36 -18.29
C GLY A 342 -2.00 -3.23 -17.19
N GLY A 343 -1.20 -2.62 -16.30
CA GLY A 343 -0.59 -3.26 -15.13
C GLY A 343 0.73 -3.98 -15.38
N ARG A 344 1.12 -4.24 -16.63
CA ARG A 344 2.35 -4.99 -16.94
C ARG A 344 3.63 -4.22 -16.63
N LEU A 345 4.70 -4.95 -16.34
CA LEU A 345 6.04 -4.40 -16.23
C LEU A 345 6.64 -4.05 -17.62
N PRO A 346 7.59 -3.09 -17.70
CA PRO A 346 8.44 -2.88 -18.87
C PRO A 346 9.23 -4.15 -19.25
N ALA A 347 9.13 -4.57 -20.51
CA ALA A 347 9.96 -5.66 -21.03
C ALA A 347 11.25 -5.12 -21.67
N HIS A 348 12.23 -5.99 -21.91
CA HIS A 348 13.51 -5.63 -22.54
C HIS A 348 13.43 -5.37 -24.06
N ASN A 349 12.30 -4.83 -24.54
CA ASN A 349 12.12 -4.42 -25.94
C ASN A 349 12.38 -2.92 -26.11
N ARG A 350 12.72 -2.48 -27.34
CA ARG A 350 13.11 -1.09 -27.60
C ARG A 350 12.02 -0.07 -27.28
N ALA A 351 10.74 -0.39 -27.49
CA ALA A 351 9.63 0.54 -27.29
C ALA A 351 9.39 0.81 -25.79
N ASP A 352 9.38 -0.24 -24.98
CA ASP A 352 9.22 -0.14 -23.53
C ASP A 352 10.37 0.60 -22.87
N LEU A 353 11.61 0.29 -23.27
CA LEU A 353 12.81 0.96 -22.77
C LEU A 353 12.80 2.47 -23.10
N GLU A 354 12.35 2.85 -24.31
CA GLU A 354 12.22 4.26 -24.70
C GLU A 354 11.11 4.97 -23.91
N LEU A 355 9.92 4.35 -23.79
CA LEU A 355 8.80 4.88 -23.04
C LEU A 355 9.14 5.05 -21.55
N PHE A 356 9.70 4.02 -20.92
CA PHE A 356 10.10 4.08 -19.52
C PHE A 356 11.19 5.15 -19.29
N THR A 357 12.19 5.25 -20.16
CA THR A 357 13.22 6.30 -20.07
C THR A 357 12.60 7.70 -20.16
N ARG A 358 11.60 7.89 -21.02
CA ARG A 358 10.86 9.16 -21.16
C ARG A 358 10.10 9.51 -19.87
N LEU A 359 9.36 8.54 -19.31
CA LEU A 359 8.61 8.70 -18.06
C LEU A 359 9.56 8.96 -16.87
N ALA A 360 10.67 8.23 -16.75
CA ALA A 360 11.66 8.44 -15.70
C ALA A 360 12.27 9.84 -15.73
N ASN A 361 12.62 10.35 -16.92
CA ASN A 361 13.09 11.74 -17.08
C ASN A 361 12.01 12.76 -16.70
N GLN A 362 10.74 12.53 -17.09
CA GLN A 362 9.62 13.40 -16.69
C GLN A 362 9.46 13.44 -15.16
N LYS A 363 9.40 12.28 -14.49
CA LYS A 363 9.27 12.23 -13.02
C LYS A 363 10.46 12.85 -12.29
N HIS A 364 11.66 12.72 -12.86
CA HIS A 364 12.86 13.34 -12.32
C HIS A 364 12.78 14.89 -12.36
N LEU A 365 12.23 15.44 -13.45
CA LEU A 365 11.96 16.88 -13.61
C LEU A 365 10.81 17.35 -12.70
N GLU A 366 9.72 16.59 -12.56
CA GLU A 366 8.63 16.87 -11.62
C GLU A 366 9.15 16.96 -10.17
N LEU A 367 10.06 16.06 -9.77
CA LEU A 367 10.76 16.09 -8.47
C LEU A 367 11.80 17.22 -8.36
N SER A 368 12.02 18.01 -9.42
CA SER A 368 13.01 19.09 -9.52
C SER A 368 14.47 18.63 -9.30
N LEU A 369 14.77 17.37 -9.62
CA LEU A 369 16.10 16.77 -9.42
C LEU A 369 17.07 17.09 -10.58
N PRO A 370 18.39 17.12 -10.35
CA PRO A 370 19.37 17.40 -11.40
C PRO A 370 19.50 16.19 -12.35
N LEU A 371 19.24 16.38 -13.65
CA LEU A 371 19.27 15.33 -14.68
C LEU A 371 20.56 14.47 -14.66
N GLU A 372 21.69 15.05 -14.26
CA GLU A 372 22.98 14.36 -14.07
C GLU A 372 22.95 13.22 -13.02
N SER A 373 21.95 13.20 -12.14
CA SER A 373 21.76 12.16 -11.12
C SER A 373 20.98 10.94 -11.64
N LEU A 374 20.15 11.09 -12.68
CA LEU A 374 19.49 9.97 -13.35
C LEU A 374 20.43 9.32 -14.37
N ARG A 375 21.38 8.53 -13.87
CA ARG A 375 22.42 7.89 -14.69
C ARG A 375 21.86 6.71 -15.49
N SER A 376 22.41 6.46 -16.69
CA SER A 376 21.90 5.44 -17.62
C SER A 376 22.27 3.99 -17.25
N ASP A 377 23.28 3.81 -16.40
CA ASP A 377 23.59 2.55 -15.73
C ASP A 377 22.54 2.22 -14.67
N PHE A 378 22.18 3.19 -13.82
CA PHE A 378 21.10 3.03 -12.82
C PHE A 378 19.76 2.66 -13.47
N LEU A 379 19.35 3.37 -14.54
CA LEU A 379 18.13 3.04 -15.29
C LEU A 379 18.15 1.60 -15.83
N ARG A 380 19.31 1.13 -16.33
CA ARG A 380 19.45 -0.24 -16.82
C ARG A 380 19.37 -1.25 -15.68
N ALA A 381 20.06 -1.01 -14.57
CA ALA A 381 20.05 -1.87 -13.40
C ALA A 381 18.62 -2.00 -12.83
N PHE A 382 17.92 -0.87 -12.63
CA PHE A 382 16.51 -0.87 -12.22
C PHE A 382 15.63 -1.72 -13.13
N LEU A 383 15.70 -1.51 -14.46
CA LEU A 383 14.91 -2.27 -15.44
C LEU A 383 15.25 -3.77 -15.48
N GLN A 384 16.50 -4.16 -15.18
CA GLN A 384 16.93 -5.56 -15.09
C GLN A 384 16.47 -6.26 -13.81
N ASN A 385 16.10 -5.50 -12.77
CA ASN A 385 15.69 -6.02 -11.47
C ASN A 385 14.16 -6.10 -11.30
N LEU A 386 13.37 -5.57 -12.23
CA LEU A 386 11.90 -5.53 -12.12
C LEU A 386 11.27 -6.93 -12.01
N GLY A 387 10.29 -7.06 -11.10
CA GLY A 387 9.54 -8.30 -10.85
C GLY A 387 10.29 -9.39 -10.08
N SER A 388 11.62 -9.29 -9.96
CA SER A 388 12.45 -10.21 -9.20
C SER A 388 12.37 -9.94 -7.69
N GLU A 389 12.47 -10.99 -6.87
CA GLU A 389 12.72 -10.87 -5.43
C GLU A 389 14.10 -11.43 -5.09
N ILE A 390 14.79 -10.84 -4.10
CA ILE A 390 16.06 -11.38 -3.59
C ILE A 390 15.99 -11.41 -2.06
N SER A 391 16.24 -12.59 -1.49
CA SER A 391 16.05 -12.88 -0.06
C SER A 391 16.59 -11.83 0.93
N PRO A 392 17.81 -11.25 0.78
CA PRO A 392 18.30 -10.22 1.70
C PRO A 392 17.51 -8.91 1.66
N VAL A 393 17.00 -8.52 0.49
CA VAL A 393 16.21 -7.30 0.29
C VAL A 393 14.82 -7.48 0.87
N VAL A 394 14.22 -8.63 0.57
CA VAL A 394 12.96 -9.13 1.16
C VAL A 394 13.04 -9.17 2.70
N ALA A 395 14.13 -9.69 3.27
CA ALA A 395 14.34 -9.72 4.72
C ALA A 395 14.51 -8.33 5.34
N PHE A 396 15.26 -7.44 4.69
CA PHE A 396 15.40 -6.06 5.17
C PHE A 396 14.07 -5.31 5.17
N LEU A 397 13.34 -5.31 4.05
CA LEU A 397 12.09 -4.56 3.91
C LEU A 397 10.95 -5.19 4.71
N GLY A 398 10.78 -6.50 4.67
CA GLY A 398 9.73 -7.20 5.42
C GLY A 398 9.94 -7.10 6.93
N GLY A 399 11.19 -7.18 7.41
CA GLY A 399 11.53 -6.89 8.80
C GLY A 399 11.29 -5.44 9.20
N SER A 400 11.69 -4.48 8.36
CA SER A 400 11.49 -3.03 8.62
C SER A 400 10.01 -2.66 8.68
N LEU A 401 9.20 -3.16 7.75
CA LEU A 401 7.76 -2.92 7.70
C LEU A 401 7.04 -3.60 8.88
N ALA A 402 7.36 -4.86 9.18
CA ALA A 402 6.78 -5.52 10.35
C ALA A 402 7.11 -4.77 11.65
N GLN A 403 8.36 -4.31 11.82
CA GLN A 403 8.74 -3.48 12.97
C GLN A 403 7.91 -2.18 13.05
N ASP A 404 7.70 -1.49 11.93
CA ASP A 404 6.88 -0.27 11.89
C ASP A 404 5.41 -0.53 12.24
N VAL A 405 4.82 -1.60 11.69
CA VAL A 405 3.45 -2.05 12.01
C VAL A 405 3.28 -2.28 13.51
N ILE A 406 4.22 -2.99 14.14
CA ILE A 406 4.12 -3.29 15.57
C ILE A 406 4.39 -2.00 16.41
N ASN A 407 5.27 -1.09 15.94
CA ASN A 407 5.45 0.24 16.55
C ASN A 407 4.17 1.09 16.52
N VAL A 408 3.42 1.04 15.40
CA VAL A 408 2.14 1.72 15.19
C VAL A 408 0.97 1.10 15.98
N LEU A 409 1.10 -0.17 16.38
CA LEU A 409 0.23 -0.77 17.40
C LEU A 409 0.64 -0.33 18.81
N GLY A 410 1.94 -0.18 19.08
CA GLY A 410 2.46 0.25 20.38
C GLY A 410 2.23 1.72 20.73
N GLN A 411 2.32 2.62 19.75
CA GLN A 411 2.27 4.09 19.90
C GLN A 411 3.40 4.69 20.76
N LYS A 412 4.58 4.04 20.78
CA LYS A 412 5.74 4.44 21.60
C LYS A 412 6.98 4.91 20.81
N GLU A 413 6.96 4.73 19.49
CA GLU A 413 8.04 5.16 18.61
C GLU A 413 7.46 6.01 17.48
N GLN A 414 8.30 6.81 16.83
CA GLN A 414 7.88 7.54 15.64
C GLN A 414 7.76 6.55 14.47
N PRO A 415 6.58 6.44 13.84
CA PRO A 415 6.38 5.58 12.67
C PRO A 415 7.05 6.13 11.39
N LEU A 416 7.12 5.27 10.38
CA LEU A 416 7.46 5.63 9.00
C LEU A 416 6.53 6.72 8.49
N GLN A 417 7.12 7.76 7.88
CA GLN A 417 6.41 8.93 7.35
C GLN A 417 7.12 9.44 6.08
N ASN A 418 6.66 9.15 4.87
CA ASN A 418 5.68 8.12 4.48
C ASN A 418 6.25 7.10 3.49
N TRP A 419 7.28 7.46 2.72
CA TRP A 419 8.03 6.54 1.87
C TRP A 419 9.35 6.14 2.54
N LEU A 420 9.65 4.84 2.58
CA LEU A 420 10.98 4.26 2.77
C LEU A 420 11.41 3.69 1.41
N LEU A 421 12.54 4.14 0.87
CA LEU A 421 13.12 3.58 -0.34
C LEU A 421 14.41 2.85 0.00
N PHE A 422 14.51 1.59 -0.42
CA PHE A 422 15.72 0.79 -0.26
C PHE A 422 16.45 0.62 -1.59
N ASP A 423 17.73 0.94 -1.58
CA ASP A 423 18.67 0.81 -2.68
C ASP A 423 19.79 -0.14 -2.25
N GLY A 424 19.72 -1.39 -2.73
CA GLY A 424 20.66 -2.44 -2.39
C GLY A 424 21.99 -2.35 -3.16
N GLU A 425 22.12 -1.50 -4.18
CA GLU A 425 23.42 -1.25 -4.80
C GLU A 425 24.29 -0.35 -3.91
N GLU A 426 23.67 0.66 -3.27
CA GLU A 426 24.33 1.53 -2.29
C GLU A 426 24.19 1.03 -0.83
N PHE A 427 23.39 -0.01 -0.59
CA PHE A 427 22.94 -0.49 0.73
C PHE A 427 22.35 0.63 1.61
N THR A 428 21.55 1.51 1.00
CA THR A 428 20.90 2.63 1.70
C THR A 428 19.39 2.44 1.83
N ALA A 429 18.84 2.88 2.96
CA ALA A 429 17.41 2.97 3.19
C ALA A 429 17.09 4.44 3.51
N THR A 430 16.40 5.14 2.60
CA THR A 430 16.15 6.58 2.71
C THR A 430 14.66 6.87 2.86
N GLN A 431 14.30 7.57 3.94
CA GLN A 431 12.94 7.99 4.21
C GLN A 431 12.62 9.37 3.61
N PHE A 432 11.47 9.47 2.95
CA PHE A 432 10.92 10.71 2.41
C PHE A 432 9.49 10.94 2.93
N SER A 433 9.23 12.11 3.49
CA SER A 433 7.91 12.56 3.98
C SER A 433 7.25 13.41 2.91
N ILE A 434 6.57 12.78 1.96
CA ILE A 434 6.06 13.41 0.73
C ILE A 434 4.57 13.69 0.87
N HIS A 435 4.22 14.98 0.92
CA HIS A 435 2.87 15.51 1.17
C HIS A 435 2.62 16.70 0.23
N PRO A 436 1.34 17.04 -0.06
CA PRO A 436 1.03 18.19 -0.90
C PRO A 436 1.54 19.51 -0.28
N ILE A 437 1.78 20.52 -1.14
CA ILE A 437 2.33 21.81 -0.68
C ILE A 437 1.30 22.66 0.08
N ASN A 438 0.02 22.55 -0.28
CA ASN A 438 -0.99 23.53 0.11
C ASN A 438 -1.60 23.21 1.48
N ASP A 439 -1.66 24.19 2.37
CA ASP A 439 -2.23 24.01 3.71
C ASP A 439 -3.72 23.62 3.61
N ASP A 440 -4.50 24.21 2.69
CA ASP A 440 -5.90 23.80 2.41
C ASP A 440 -6.02 22.32 2.01
N ALA A 441 -5.00 21.78 1.32
CA ALA A 441 -4.99 20.36 0.93
C ALA A 441 -4.64 19.46 2.13
N MET A 442 -3.83 19.95 3.08
CA MET A 442 -3.59 19.26 4.36
C MET A 442 -4.82 19.31 5.27
N GLU A 443 -5.59 20.41 5.29
CA GLU A 443 -6.88 20.50 6.00
C GLU A 443 -7.96 19.57 5.40
N MET A 444 -7.97 19.36 4.08
CA MET A 444 -8.83 18.34 3.45
C MET A 444 -8.34 16.89 3.68
N ILE A 445 -7.07 16.69 4.06
CA ILE A 445 -6.52 15.37 4.42
C ILE A 445 -6.92 14.99 5.86
N THR A 446 -7.02 15.95 6.79
CA THR A 446 -7.42 15.72 8.19
C THR A 446 -8.93 15.51 8.34
N THR A 447 -9.75 16.22 7.57
CA THR A 447 -11.23 16.11 7.64
C THR A 447 -11.77 14.74 7.19
N ASN A 448 -11.13 14.07 6.23
CA ASN A 448 -11.47 12.69 5.84
C ASN A 448 -11.13 11.62 6.91
N GLY A 449 -10.54 12.00 8.05
CA GLY A 449 -10.36 11.14 9.22
C GLY A 449 -11.35 11.39 10.36
N ALA A 450 -12.16 12.47 10.27
CA ALA A 450 -13.22 12.72 11.23
C ALA A 450 -14.47 11.92 10.84
N VAL A 451 -15.02 11.14 11.77
CA VAL A 451 -16.31 10.48 11.58
C VAL A 451 -17.35 11.55 11.30
N MET A 452 -17.94 11.55 10.09
CA MET A 452 -19.12 12.34 9.77
C MET A 452 -20.33 11.76 10.53
N VAL A 453 -20.37 12.02 11.83
CA VAL A 453 -21.63 12.03 12.58
C VAL A 453 -22.45 13.17 11.98
N PRO A 454 -23.64 12.94 11.42
CA PRO A 454 -24.48 14.02 10.94
C PRO A 454 -24.89 14.87 12.14
N GLU A 455 -24.30 16.06 12.30
CA GLU A 455 -24.83 17.02 13.27
C GLU A 455 -26.28 17.31 12.90
N GLY A 456 -27.17 17.09 13.88
CA GLY A 456 -28.60 17.18 13.66
C GLY A 456 -28.99 18.57 13.17
N ALA A 457 -29.80 18.62 12.10
CA ALA A 457 -30.31 19.86 11.56
C ALA A 457 -30.95 20.72 12.67
N PRO A 458 -30.60 22.01 12.80
CA PRO A 458 -31.25 22.89 13.74
C PRO A 458 -32.74 23.03 13.40
N LEU A 459 -33.60 22.44 14.24
CA LEU A 459 -35.04 22.65 14.20
C LEU A 459 -35.38 24.01 14.83
N ASP A 460 -35.02 25.10 14.16
CA ASP A 460 -35.52 26.43 14.48
C ASP A 460 -35.85 27.19 13.19
N GLY A 461 -37.14 27.28 12.91
CA GLY A 461 -37.71 27.76 11.65
C GLY A 461 -39.16 28.14 11.80
N THR A 462 -39.47 29.00 12.77
CA THR A 462 -40.81 29.56 12.96
C THR A 462 -41.27 30.29 11.71
N VAL A 463 -42.22 29.71 10.99
CA VAL A 463 -42.87 30.35 9.84
C VAL A 463 -43.67 31.56 10.32
N GLN A 464 -43.20 32.77 10.00
CA GLN A 464 -44.06 33.95 10.01
C GLN A 464 -44.88 33.99 8.72
N VAL A 465 -46.20 34.07 8.88
CA VAL A 465 -47.15 34.21 7.78
C VAL A 465 -47.38 35.70 7.52
N ALA A 466 -47.04 36.15 6.31
CA ALA A 466 -47.49 37.42 5.71
C ALA A 466 -47.45 37.28 4.17
#